data_AF-A0A926W152-F1
#
_entry.id   AF-A0A926W152-F1
#
_cell.length_a   1.000
_cell.length_b   1.000
_cell.length_c   1.000
_cell.angle_alpha   90.00
_cell.angle_beta   90.00
_cell.angle_gamma   90.00
#
_symmetry.space_group_name_H-M   'P 1'
#
loop_
_entity.id
_entity.type
_entity.pdbx_description
1 polymer ?
#
loop_
_entity_poly.entity_id
_entity_poly.type
_entity_poly.pdbx_seq_one_letter_code
_entity_poly.pdbx_strand_id
1 'polypeptide(L)'
;MNYAIHTQQAIPTSSRDEQATAQAELYTHIETQAEAVAPTQDPLNARDRRIIGEIIEVQPESVRTIWIEGGITVWVQLVGGGRLPFDRDWFATRVAQVKATLPETPRERNERLSNELEEACTVFGLYHGEINWLSFSTKLYQDGRFVGFVGCNKEEWYARPRQYGVNRVAGSAKDVIASLGVRTAVAA
;
A
#
# COMPACT_ATOMS: atom_id res chain seq x y z
N MET A 1 -48.48 23.17 70.60
CA MET A 1 -47.46 22.26 70.04
C MET A 1 -47.89 21.95 68.62
N ASN A 2 -47.28 22.63 67.65
CA ASN A 2 -47.66 22.54 66.23
C ASN A 2 -46.60 21.72 65.50
N TYR A 3 -47.05 20.70 64.78
CA TYR A 3 -46.23 19.84 63.94
C TYR A 3 -46.00 20.54 62.59
N ALA A 4 -44.73 20.73 62.20
CA ALA A 4 -44.36 21.22 60.88
C ALA A 4 -44.24 20.04 59.91
N ILE A 5 -44.99 20.08 58.81
CA ILE A 5 -44.91 19.15 57.70
C ILE A 5 -43.83 19.66 56.74
N HIS A 6 -42.80 18.85 56.48
CA HIS A 6 -41.81 19.12 55.45
C HIS A 6 -42.39 18.85 54.05
N THR A 7 -42.41 19.88 53.21
CA THR A 7 -42.80 19.87 51.80
C THR A 7 -41.80 19.05 50.98
N GLN A 8 -42.28 18.08 50.20
CA GLN A 8 -41.52 17.44 49.13
C GLN A 8 -41.23 18.46 48.01
N GLN A 9 -39.95 18.66 47.68
CA GLN A 9 -39.57 19.35 46.45
C GLN A 9 -39.85 18.46 45.25
N ALA A 10 -40.51 19.02 44.24
CA ALA A 10 -40.81 18.34 42.98
C ALA A 10 -39.50 17.99 42.24
N ILE A 11 -39.32 16.71 41.92
CA ILE A 11 -38.31 16.24 40.97
C ILE A 11 -38.77 16.69 39.58
N PRO A 12 -37.96 17.40 38.78
CA PRO A 12 -38.34 17.72 37.41
C PRO A 12 -38.42 16.42 36.61
N THR A 13 -39.63 16.05 36.20
CA THR A 13 -39.88 14.93 35.30
C THR A 13 -39.38 15.33 33.91
N SER A 14 -38.14 15.01 33.56
CA SER A 14 -37.73 15.03 32.15
C SER A 14 -38.60 14.02 31.40
N SER A 15 -39.32 14.48 30.39
CA SER A 15 -40.19 13.62 29.60
C SER A 15 -39.36 12.56 28.86
N ARG A 16 -39.87 11.34 28.79
CA ARG A 16 -39.27 10.25 28.00
C ARG A 16 -39.01 10.66 26.53
N ASP A 17 -39.78 11.61 26.02
CA ASP A 17 -39.66 12.14 24.66
C ASP A 17 -38.47 13.10 24.50
N GLU A 18 -38.13 13.87 25.54
CA GLU A 18 -36.95 14.76 25.53
C GLU A 18 -35.66 13.94 25.54
N GLN A 19 -35.67 12.82 26.28
CA GLN A 19 -34.53 11.91 26.35
C GLN A 19 -34.34 11.13 25.04
N ALA A 20 -35.43 10.74 24.36
CA ALA A 20 -35.38 10.12 23.04
C ALA A 20 -34.86 11.08 21.96
N THR A 21 -35.28 12.35 22.01
CA THR A 21 -34.83 13.39 21.08
C THR A 21 -33.34 13.68 21.27
N ALA A 22 -32.90 13.89 22.52
CA ALA A 22 -31.49 14.13 22.83
C ALA A 22 -30.59 12.96 22.41
N GLN A 23 -31.09 11.72 22.48
CA GLN A 23 -30.34 10.53 22.09
C GLN A 23 -30.24 10.41 20.56
N ALA A 24 -31.30 10.73 19.82
CA ALA A 24 -31.29 10.78 18.36
C ALA A 24 -30.34 11.89 17.84
N GLU A 25 -30.33 13.05 18.47
CA GLU A 25 -29.39 14.14 18.15
C GLU A 25 -27.94 13.72 18.43
N LEU A 26 -27.68 13.02 19.54
CA LEU A 26 -26.37 12.46 19.86
C LEU A 26 -25.91 11.43 18.81
N TYR A 27 -26.78 10.52 18.39
CA TYR A 27 -26.50 9.57 17.32
C TYR A 27 -26.18 10.28 16.00
N THR A 28 -26.97 11.30 15.66
CA THR A 28 -26.76 12.10 14.43
C THR A 28 -25.43 12.84 14.48
N HIS A 29 -25.07 13.43 15.62
CA HIS A 29 -23.78 14.11 15.80
C HIS A 29 -22.58 13.16 15.75
N ILE A 30 -22.70 11.95 16.31
CA ILE A 30 -21.66 10.92 16.24
C ILE A 30 -21.50 10.43 14.80
N GLU A 31 -22.59 10.21 14.08
CA GLU A 31 -22.57 9.81 12.66
C GLU A 31 -21.95 10.91 11.79
N THR A 32 -22.30 12.18 12.05
CA THR A 32 -21.73 13.34 11.36
C THR A 32 -20.24 13.54 11.68
N GLN A 33 -19.83 13.31 12.94
CA GLN A 33 -18.40 13.36 13.32
C GLN A 33 -17.61 12.19 12.75
N ALA A 34 -18.20 10.99 12.67
CA ALA A 34 -17.56 9.85 12.02
C ALA A 34 -17.34 10.11 10.52
N GLU A 35 -18.23 10.88 9.88
CA GLU A 35 -18.07 11.32 8.50
C GLU A 35 -17.06 12.46 8.34
N ALA A 36 -16.92 13.34 9.34
CA ALA A 36 -16.03 14.50 9.32
C ALA A 36 -14.56 14.23 9.68
N VAL A 37 -14.23 13.06 10.24
CA VAL A 37 -12.85 12.70 10.65
C VAL A 37 -12.10 11.86 9.60
N ALA A 38 -12.78 11.40 8.55
CA ALA A 38 -12.10 10.75 7.42
C ALA A 38 -11.35 11.81 6.59
N PRO A 39 -10.09 11.57 6.18
CA PRO A 39 -9.42 12.45 5.23
C PRO A 39 -10.31 12.64 4.00
N THR A 40 -10.52 13.89 3.56
CA THR A 40 -11.23 14.21 2.31
C THR A 40 -10.49 13.71 1.05
N GLN A 41 -9.34 13.05 1.23
CA GLN A 41 -8.76 12.21 0.21
C GLN A 41 -9.45 10.87 0.20
N ASP A 42 -10.13 10.63 -0.91
CA ASP A 42 -10.56 9.31 -1.32
C ASP A 42 -9.44 8.28 -1.09
N PRO A 43 -9.63 7.28 -0.22
CA PRO A 43 -8.57 6.36 0.17
C PRO A 43 -8.16 5.42 -0.97
N LEU A 44 -8.95 5.34 -2.04
CA LEU A 44 -8.68 4.53 -3.22
C LEU A 44 -8.42 5.41 -4.42
N ASN A 45 -7.38 5.10 -5.19
CA ASN A 45 -7.20 5.71 -6.51
C ASN A 45 -8.01 4.95 -7.58
N ALA A 46 -8.09 5.51 -8.79
CA ALA A 46 -8.84 4.89 -9.90
C ALA A 46 -8.31 3.49 -10.30
N ARG A 47 -7.01 3.24 -10.17
CA ARG A 47 -6.40 1.92 -10.43
C ARG A 47 -6.80 0.92 -9.36
N ASP A 48 -6.81 1.31 -8.09
CA ASP A 48 -7.23 0.44 -6.98
C ASP A 48 -8.68 0.01 -7.15
N ARG A 49 -9.57 0.97 -7.48
CA ARG A 49 -10.97 0.68 -7.81
C ARG A 49 -11.12 -0.26 -8.98
N ARG A 50 -10.33 -0.06 -10.03
CA ARG A 50 -10.34 -0.95 -11.19
C ARG A 50 -9.95 -2.37 -10.80
N ILE A 51 -8.88 -2.52 -10.02
CA ILE A 51 -8.43 -3.83 -9.53
C ILE A 51 -9.52 -4.48 -8.69
N ILE A 52 -10.07 -3.77 -7.70
CA ILE A 52 -11.11 -4.31 -6.81
C ILE A 52 -12.37 -4.66 -7.60
N GLY A 53 -12.81 -3.77 -8.50
CA GLY A 53 -13.96 -3.98 -9.37
C GLY A 53 -13.81 -5.21 -10.26
N GLU A 54 -12.61 -5.46 -10.79
CA GLU A 54 -12.32 -6.67 -11.57
C GLU A 54 -12.36 -7.95 -10.72
N ILE A 55 -11.88 -7.91 -9.47
CA ILE A 55 -11.90 -9.07 -8.55
C ILE A 55 -13.33 -9.48 -8.18
N ILE A 56 -14.21 -8.51 -7.95
CA ILE A 56 -15.58 -8.73 -7.46
C ILE A 56 -16.65 -8.57 -8.55
N GLU A 57 -16.22 -8.41 -9.81
CA GLU A 57 -17.06 -8.31 -11.01
C GLU A 57 -18.07 -7.14 -10.98
N VAL A 58 -17.63 -5.95 -10.52
CA VAL A 58 -18.44 -4.72 -10.52
C VAL A 58 -17.74 -3.57 -11.22
N GLN A 59 -18.50 -2.52 -11.55
CA GLN A 59 -17.93 -1.27 -12.05
C GLN A 59 -17.00 -0.64 -11.00
N PRO A 60 -15.81 -0.15 -11.38
CA PRO A 60 -14.85 0.45 -10.45
C PRO A 60 -15.48 1.55 -9.58
N GLU A 61 -16.33 2.38 -10.16
CA GLU A 61 -17.01 3.52 -9.53
C GLU A 61 -18.00 3.08 -8.45
N SER A 62 -18.43 1.82 -8.47
CA SER A 62 -19.28 1.25 -7.43
C SER A 62 -18.50 0.93 -6.15
N VAL A 63 -17.17 0.96 -6.15
CA VAL A 63 -16.33 0.68 -4.97
C VAL A 63 -16.09 1.96 -4.18
N ARG A 64 -16.56 2.00 -2.93
CA ARG A 64 -16.39 3.15 -2.02
C ARG A 64 -15.07 3.09 -1.29
N THR A 65 -14.80 1.98 -0.58
CA THR A 65 -13.60 1.82 0.24
C THR A 65 -13.33 0.34 0.54
N ILE A 66 -12.18 0.05 1.12
CA ILE A 66 -11.73 -1.27 1.56
C ILE A 66 -11.03 -1.14 2.93
N TRP A 67 -11.20 -2.12 3.80
CA TRP A 67 -10.42 -2.23 5.03
C TRP A 67 -10.17 -3.68 5.41
N ILE A 68 -9.18 -3.90 6.27
CA ILE A 68 -8.88 -5.22 6.84
C ILE A 68 -9.38 -5.24 8.28
N GLU A 69 -10.22 -6.21 8.61
CA GLU A 69 -10.70 -6.45 9.96
C GLU A 69 -10.04 -7.70 10.55
N GLY A 70 -9.55 -7.57 11.79
CA GLY A 70 -8.92 -8.69 12.51
C GLY A 70 -7.66 -9.27 11.85
N GLY A 71 -7.11 -8.62 10.81
CA GLY A 71 -5.97 -9.11 10.04
C GLY A 71 -6.27 -10.29 9.11
N ILE A 72 -7.55 -10.71 9.01
CA ILE A 72 -7.98 -11.95 8.34
C ILE A 72 -9.01 -11.65 7.25
N THR A 73 -9.94 -10.73 7.50
CA THR A 73 -11.03 -10.43 6.56
C THR A 73 -10.80 -9.10 5.88
N VAL A 74 -10.85 -9.11 4.56
CA VAL A 74 -10.90 -7.92 3.72
C VAL A 74 -12.37 -7.57 3.49
N TRP A 75 -12.78 -6.38 3.88
CA TRP A 75 -14.12 -5.87 3.63
C TRP A 75 -14.10 -4.84 2.51
N VAL A 76 -14.96 -5.02 1.51
CA VAL A 76 -15.18 -4.05 0.44
C VAL A 76 -16.56 -3.43 0.60
N GLN A 77 -16.63 -2.10 0.67
CA GLN A 77 -17.90 -1.36 0.74
C GLN A 77 -18.24 -0.76 -0.62
N LEU A 78 -19.49 -0.92 -1.04
CA LEU A 78 -20.00 -0.36 -2.29
C LEU A 78 -20.68 1.00 -2.06
N VAL A 79 -20.74 1.83 -3.10
CA VAL A 79 -21.37 3.16 -3.07
C VAL A 79 -22.88 3.04 -2.85
N GLY A 80 -23.54 2.06 -3.47
CA GLY A 80 -24.98 1.79 -3.31
C GLY A 80 -25.39 1.15 -1.98
N GLY A 81 -24.46 1.07 -1.02
CA GLY A 81 -24.62 0.27 0.18
C GLY A 81 -24.20 -1.19 -0.02
N GLY A 82 -24.06 -1.92 1.08
CA GLY A 82 -23.56 -3.29 1.08
C GLY A 82 -22.06 -3.39 1.37
N ARG A 83 -21.69 -4.50 2.03
CA ARG A 83 -20.32 -4.83 2.41
C ARG A 83 -20.07 -6.29 2.05
N LEU A 84 -18.98 -6.55 1.35
CA LEU A 84 -18.59 -7.88 0.91
C LEU A 84 -17.32 -8.32 1.69
N PRO A 85 -17.39 -9.42 2.46
CA PRO A 85 -16.23 -9.97 3.13
C PRO A 85 -15.47 -10.94 2.22
N PHE A 86 -14.15 -10.91 2.30
CA PHE A 86 -13.24 -11.82 1.62
C PHE A 86 -12.14 -12.30 2.56
N ASP A 87 -11.67 -13.52 2.34
CA ASP A 87 -10.42 -13.98 2.96
C ASP A 87 -9.24 -13.13 2.45
N ARG A 88 -8.36 -12.73 3.37
CA ARG A 88 -7.24 -11.82 3.06
C ARG A 88 -6.26 -12.42 2.07
N ASP A 89 -5.87 -13.67 2.24
CA ASP A 89 -4.83 -14.28 1.41
C ASP A 89 -5.37 -14.61 0.01
N TRP A 90 -6.63 -15.03 -0.05
CA TRP A 90 -7.37 -15.15 -1.30
C TRP A 90 -7.46 -13.81 -2.04
N PHE A 91 -7.84 -12.73 -1.34
CA PHE A 91 -7.98 -11.41 -1.95
C PHE A 91 -6.63 -10.87 -2.44
N ALA A 92 -5.57 -11.02 -1.65
CA ALA A 92 -4.21 -10.65 -2.03
C ALA A 92 -3.74 -11.41 -3.29
N THR A 93 -4.05 -12.70 -3.38
CA THR A 93 -3.76 -13.52 -4.56
C THR A 93 -4.48 -12.98 -5.80
N ARG A 94 -5.76 -12.62 -5.67
CA ARG A 94 -6.54 -12.03 -6.78
C ARG A 94 -6.02 -10.65 -7.19
N VAL A 95 -5.65 -9.80 -6.24
CA VAL A 95 -5.00 -8.51 -6.52
C VAL A 95 -3.73 -8.71 -7.34
N ALA A 96 -2.88 -9.67 -6.97
CA ALA A 96 -1.65 -9.97 -7.73
C ALA A 96 -1.95 -10.44 -9.16
N GLN A 97 -2.95 -11.32 -9.33
CA GLN A 97 -3.37 -11.81 -10.65
C GLN A 97 -3.88 -10.68 -11.55
N VAL A 98 -4.73 -9.78 -11.04
CA VAL A 98 -5.23 -8.64 -11.81
C VAL A 98 -4.11 -7.64 -12.11
N LYS A 99 -3.23 -7.36 -11.14
CA LYS A 99 -2.07 -6.48 -11.38
C LYS A 99 -1.17 -6.99 -12.51
N ALA A 100 -1.03 -8.30 -12.66
CA ALA A 100 -0.23 -8.89 -13.73
C ALA A 100 -0.80 -8.67 -15.14
N THR A 101 -2.10 -8.36 -15.28
CA THR A 101 -2.72 -8.02 -16.58
C THR A 101 -2.65 -6.53 -16.90
N LEU A 102 -2.37 -5.69 -15.89
CA LEU A 102 -2.30 -4.25 -16.03
C LEU A 102 -0.86 -3.80 -16.32
N PRO A 103 -0.68 -2.69 -17.05
CA PRO A 103 0.64 -2.07 -17.19
C PRO A 103 1.23 -1.75 -15.82
N GLU A 104 2.48 -2.16 -15.60
CA GLU A 104 3.22 -1.93 -14.37
C GLU A 104 3.32 -0.42 -14.06
N THR A 105 3.05 -0.01 -12.82
CA THR A 105 3.33 1.38 -12.42
C THR A 105 4.85 1.62 -12.30
N PRO A 106 5.33 2.87 -12.37
CA PRO A 106 6.74 3.17 -12.11
C PRO A 106 7.23 2.65 -10.75
N ARG A 107 6.37 2.67 -9.73
CA ARG A 107 6.69 2.13 -8.40
C ARG A 107 6.82 0.62 -8.41
N GLU A 108 5.84 -0.10 -8.95
CA GLU A 108 5.86 -1.57 -9.05
C GLU A 108 7.08 -2.04 -9.87
N ARG A 109 7.39 -1.33 -10.95
CA ARG A 109 8.58 -1.53 -11.76
C ARG A 109 9.85 -1.41 -10.94
N ASN A 110 9.97 -0.32 -10.21
CA ASN A 110 11.15 -0.06 -9.38
C ASN A 110 11.29 -1.10 -8.26
N GLU A 111 10.20 -1.51 -7.62
CA GLU A 111 10.20 -2.58 -6.61
C GLU A 111 10.68 -3.90 -7.21
N ARG A 112 10.14 -4.30 -8.38
CA ARG A 112 10.59 -5.52 -9.09
C ARG A 112 12.07 -5.45 -9.47
N LEU A 113 12.53 -4.34 -10.03
CA LEU A 113 13.93 -4.15 -10.41
C LEU A 113 14.85 -4.14 -9.18
N SER A 114 14.39 -3.62 -8.04
CA SER A 114 15.15 -3.65 -6.77
C SER A 114 15.36 -5.09 -6.32
N ASN A 115 14.30 -5.90 -6.31
CA ASN A 115 14.39 -7.32 -5.95
C ASN A 115 15.34 -8.07 -6.89
N GLU A 116 15.23 -7.85 -8.21
CA GLU A 116 16.12 -8.47 -9.20
C GLU A 116 17.59 -8.06 -8.97
N LEU A 117 17.84 -6.79 -8.60
CA LEU A 117 19.18 -6.32 -8.27
C LEU A 117 19.72 -6.95 -6.99
N GLU A 118 18.91 -7.06 -5.94
CA GLU A 118 19.28 -7.68 -4.66
C GLU A 118 19.63 -9.16 -4.82
N GLU A 119 18.83 -9.91 -5.59
CA GLU A 119 19.12 -11.29 -5.95
C GLU A 119 20.44 -11.42 -6.72
N ALA A 120 20.65 -10.55 -7.72
CA ALA A 120 21.90 -10.54 -8.47
C ALA A 120 23.10 -10.18 -7.57
N CYS A 121 22.97 -9.18 -6.71
CA CYS A 121 24.02 -8.79 -5.76
C CYS A 121 24.40 -9.96 -4.85
N THR A 122 23.41 -10.70 -4.34
CA THR A 122 23.62 -11.89 -3.52
C THR A 122 24.46 -12.95 -4.26
N VAL A 123 24.18 -13.21 -5.54
CA VAL A 123 24.93 -14.18 -6.37
C VAL A 123 26.41 -13.79 -6.55
N PHE A 124 26.72 -12.50 -6.63
CA PHE A 124 28.07 -12.00 -6.84
C PHE A 124 28.79 -11.59 -5.54
N GLY A 125 28.16 -11.73 -4.38
CA GLY A 125 28.70 -11.23 -3.12
C GLY A 125 28.89 -9.72 -3.13
N LEU A 126 27.96 -8.99 -3.76
CA LEU A 126 27.97 -7.54 -3.86
C LEU A 126 26.92 -6.94 -2.91
N TYR A 127 27.07 -5.66 -2.64
CA TYR A 127 26.00 -4.82 -2.10
C TYR A 127 25.85 -3.56 -2.96
N HIS A 128 24.64 -3.01 -3.00
CA HIS A 128 24.38 -1.75 -3.69
C HIS A 128 24.27 -0.58 -2.70
N GLY A 129 24.54 0.62 -3.20
CA GLY A 129 24.30 1.86 -2.47
C GLY A 129 22.83 2.29 -2.52
N GLU A 130 22.58 3.57 -2.24
CA GLU A 130 21.26 4.17 -2.42
C GLU A 130 20.84 4.12 -3.90
N ILE A 131 19.58 3.73 -4.15
CA ILE A 131 19.01 3.67 -5.49
C ILE A 131 18.39 5.03 -5.82
N ASN A 132 18.83 5.64 -6.91
CA ASN A 132 18.13 6.77 -7.49
C ASN A 132 16.85 6.27 -8.19
N TRP A 133 15.72 6.37 -7.50
CA TRP A 133 14.42 5.87 -7.97
C TRP A 133 13.88 6.55 -9.23
N LEU A 134 14.35 7.77 -9.57
CA LEU A 134 13.93 8.45 -10.81
C LEU A 134 14.55 7.84 -12.06
N SER A 135 15.77 7.30 -11.93
CA SER A 135 16.55 6.75 -13.05
C SER A 135 16.85 5.26 -12.92
N PHE A 136 16.38 4.65 -11.82
CA PHE A 136 16.74 3.33 -11.34
C PHE A 136 18.24 3.04 -11.52
N SER A 137 19.08 3.74 -10.75
CA SER A 137 20.53 3.59 -10.84
C SER A 137 21.22 3.65 -9.48
N THR A 138 22.31 2.90 -9.32
CA THR A 138 23.07 2.84 -8.08
C THR A 138 24.53 2.41 -8.31
N LYS A 139 25.32 2.46 -7.23
CA LYS A 139 26.70 1.99 -7.18
C LYS A 139 26.74 0.59 -6.60
N LEU A 140 27.61 -0.25 -7.14
CA LEU A 140 27.91 -1.59 -6.64
C LEU A 140 29.25 -1.62 -5.92
N TYR A 141 29.30 -2.43 -4.88
CA TYR A 141 30.48 -2.60 -4.04
C TYR A 141 30.70 -4.07 -3.70
N GLN A 142 31.97 -4.42 -3.52
CA GLN A 142 32.43 -5.72 -3.03
C GLN A 142 33.46 -5.46 -1.93
N ASP A 143 33.26 -6.01 -0.73
CA ASP A 143 34.17 -5.84 0.42
C ASP A 143 34.58 -4.38 0.69
N GLY A 144 33.63 -3.44 0.63
CA GLY A 144 33.90 -2.00 0.83
C GLY A 144 34.43 -1.28 -0.41
N ARG A 145 34.79 -2.00 -1.48
CA ARG A 145 35.42 -1.43 -2.68
C ARG A 145 34.40 -1.21 -3.78
N PHE A 146 34.47 -0.04 -4.40
CA PHE A 146 33.63 0.30 -5.54
C PHE A 146 33.96 -0.59 -6.75
N VAL A 147 32.91 -1.19 -7.34
CA VAL A 147 33.01 -2.10 -8.49
C VAL A 147 32.53 -1.41 -9.77
N GLY A 148 31.45 -0.65 -9.68
CA GLY A 148 30.85 -0.02 -10.86
C GLY A 148 29.49 0.60 -10.56
N PHE A 149 28.86 1.11 -11.61
CA PHE A 149 27.47 1.55 -11.58
C PHE A 149 26.60 0.52 -12.29
N VAL A 150 25.38 0.38 -11.81
CA VAL A 150 24.31 -0.40 -12.43
C VAL A 150 23.04 0.42 -12.46
N GLY A 151 22.22 0.19 -13.46
CA GLY A 151 20.87 0.72 -13.52
C GLY A 151 20.02 0.03 -14.57
N CYS A 152 18.78 0.49 -14.70
CA CYS A 152 17.84 -0.04 -15.69
C CYS A 152 17.12 1.12 -16.35
N ASN A 153 17.23 1.22 -17.68
CA ASN A 153 16.42 2.15 -18.48
C ASN A 153 15.12 1.45 -18.90
N LYS A 154 14.24 2.11 -19.68
CA LYS A 154 12.93 1.54 -20.06
C LYS A 154 13.01 0.15 -20.69
N GLU A 155 14.11 -0.19 -21.36
CA GLU A 155 14.23 -1.33 -22.26
C GLU A 155 15.24 -2.40 -21.77
N GLU A 156 16.26 -2.02 -20.98
CA GLU A 156 17.34 -2.93 -20.60
C GLU A 156 18.11 -2.50 -19.34
N TRP A 157 18.77 -3.48 -18.73
CA TRP A 157 19.76 -3.25 -17.69
C TRP A 157 21.04 -2.70 -18.30
N TYR A 158 21.69 -1.78 -17.61
CA TYR A 158 23.00 -1.27 -18.00
C TYR A 158 23.97 -1.24 -16.82
N ALA A 159 25.25 -1.43 -17.11
CA ALA A 159 26.33 -1.28 -16.15
C ALA A 159 27.52 -0.57 -16.77
N ARG A 160 28.27 0.15 -15.94
CA ARG A 160 29.51 0.81 -16.35
C ARG A 160 30.55 0.75 -15.22
N PRO A 161 31.81 0.40 -15.50
CA PRO A 161 32.85 0.36 -14.47
C PRO A 161 33.20 1.74 -13.90
N ARG A 162 32.92 2.81 -14.65
CA ARG A 162 33.26 4.21 -14.30
C ARG A 162 32.10 5.13 -14.65
N GLN A 163 32.03 6.28 -13.97
CA GLN A 163 30.94 7.26 -14.13
C GLN A 163 30.78 7.79 -15.56
N TYR A 164 31.87 7.90 -16.32
CA TYR A 164 31.86 8.35 -17.71
C TYR A 164 32.27 7.24 -18.69
N GLY A 165 32.04 5.97 -18.33
CA GLY A 165 32.32 4.82 -19.18
C GLY A 165 31.18 4.50 -20.15
N VAL A 166 31.50 3.69 -21.17
CA VAL A 166 30.51 3.10 -22.08
C VAL A 166 29.60 2.14 -21.31
N ASN A 167 28.29 2.24 -21.55
CA ASN A 167 27.31 1.33 -20.96
C ASN A 167 27.45 -0.06 -21.60
N ARG A 168 27.53 -1.08 -20.76
CA ARG A 168 27.31 -2.49 -21.11
C ARG A 168 25.85 -2.78 -20.81
N VAL A 169 25.13 -3.41 -21.74
CA VAL A 169 23.68 -3.63 -21.60
C VAL A 169 23.34 -5.12 -21.62
N ALA A 170 22.29 -5.50 -20.90
CA ALA A 170 21.79 -6.87 -20.85
C ALA A 170 20.30 -6.92 -20.48
N GLY A 171 19.68 -8.09 -20.71
CA GLY A 171 18.28 -8.32 -20.38
C GLY A 171 18.00 -8.55 -18.88
N SER A 172 19.02 -8.76 -18.06
CA SER A 172 18.88 -9.03 -16.62
C SER A 172 19.96 -8.33 -15.78
N ALA A 173 19.65 -8.09 -14.50
CA ALA A 173 20.60 -7.54 -13.53
C ALA A 173 21.85 -8.44 -13.39
N LYS A 174 21.64 -9.75 -13.39
CA LYS A 174 22.72 -10.73 -13.24
C LYS A 174 23.72 -10.66 -14.40
N ASP A 175 23.21 -10.62 -15.63
CA ASP A 175 24.07 -10.59 -16.83
C ASP A 175 24.80 -9.26 -16.95
N VAL A 176 24.14 -8.15 -16.58
CA VAL A 176 24.78 -6.84 -16.64
C VAL A 176 25.87 -6.69 -15.58
N ILE A 177 25.69 -7.27 -14.38
CA ILE A 177 26.70 -7.31 -13.34
C ILE A 177 27.88 -8.19 -13.75
N ALA A 178 27.62 -9.36 -14.33
CA ALA A 178 28.67 -10.22 -14.87
C ALA A 178 29.54 -9.48 -15.90
N SER A 179 28.93 -8.59 -16.70
CA SER A 179 29.64 -7.77 -17.66
C SER A 179 30.70 -6.86 -17.01
N LEU A 180 30.61 -6.53 -15.72
CA LEU A 180 31.61 -5.75 -14.99
C LEU A 180 32.90 -6.55 -14.69
N GLY A 181 32.91 -7.86 -14.98
CA GLY A 181 34.06 -8.73 -14.73
C GLY A 181 34.11 -9.29 -13.30
N VAL A 182 32.99 -9.20 -12.57
CA VAL A 182 32.85 -9.76 -11.21
C VAL A 182 32.65 -11.27 -11.31
N ARG A 183 33.35 -12.02 -10.46
CA ARG A 183 33.16 -13.48 -10.35
C ARG A 183 32.03 -13.76 -9.36
N THR A 184 31.26 -14.81 -9.63
CA THR A 184 30.24 -15.31 -8.69
C THR A 184 30.88 -15.66 -7.35
N ALA A 185 30.21 -15.36 -6.25
CA ALA A 185 30.65 -15.81 -4.95
C ALA A 185 30.60 -17.34 -4.93
N VAL A 186 31.76 -17.99 -4.77
CA VAL A 186 31.81 -19.45 -4.58
C VAL A 186 31.31 -19.69 -3.16
N ALA A 187 30.25 -20.49 -3.02
CA ALA A 187 29.79 -20.93 -1.71
C ALA A 187 30.96 -21.63 -1.01
N ALA A 188 31.37 -21.10 0.14
CA ALA A 188 32.40 -21.69 1.00
C ALA A 188 31.85 -22.89 1.77
#